data_AF-A0A6P3F3L7-F1
#
_entry.id   AF-A0A6P3F3L7-F1
#
_cell.length_a   1.000
_cell.length_b   1.000
_cell.length_c   1.000
_cell.angle_alpha   90.00
_cell.angle_beta   90.00
_cell.angle_gamma   90.00
#
_symmetry.space_group_name_H-M   'P 1'
#
loop_
_entity.id
_entity.type
_entity.pdbx_description
1 polymer ?
#
loop_
_entity_poly.entity_id
_entity_poly.type
_entity_poly.pdbx_seq_one_letter_code
_entity_poly.pdbx_strand_id
1 'polypeptide(L)'
;MALWGRRAFSALRVWGPGGGRKCISNSVSASGSFGSRGSSEKKFSLQDVAELIRTRACQRVVVMVGAGISTPSGIPDFRSPGSGLYSNLLQYNLPYPEAIFELEFFFHNPKPFFTLAKQLYPGNYRPNIIHYFFRLLDDKGLLLRLYTQNIDGLERVSGIPVSKLVEAHGTFASATCTVCRRSFPEKDLWADVMMDKVPCCPVCTGIVKPDIVFFGEPLPERFLLHVLDFPMADLLLILGTSLEVEPFASLSEAVRGSVPRLLINRDLVGPFAWHPRSRDVVQLGDVVHNVERLVELLGWTEELQDLVQRETGKLDGRDI
;
A
#
# COMPACT_ATOMS: atom_id res chain seq x y z
N MET A 1 41.68 -18.11 -1.16
CA MET A 1 41.92 -17.04 -0.16
C MET A 1 41.90 -15.71 -0.89
N ALA A 2 40.84 -14.90 -0.69
CA ALA A 2 40.73 -13.44 -0.93
C ALA A 2 39.22 -13.11 -0.87
N LEU A 3 38.69 -12.59 0.25
CA LEU A 3 38.55 -11.16 0.57
C LEU A 3 37.78 -10.36 -0.48
N TRP A 4 36.44 -10.32 -0.36
CA TRP A 4 35.62 -9.24 -0.92
C TRP A 4 34.79 -8.64 0.21
N GLY A 5 34.99 -7.34 0.39
CA GLY A 5 34.63 -6.59 1.58
C GLY A 5 33.21 -6.07 1.56
N ARG A 6 32.69 -5.90 2.78
CA ARG A 6 31.47 -5.16 3.10
C ARG A 6 31.60 -3.72 2.63
N ARG A 7 30.63 -3.21 1.87
CA ARG A 7 30.40 -1.77 1.72
C ARG A 7 29.08 -1.42 2.40
N ALA A 8 29.21 -0.74 3.55
CA ALA A 8 28.15 0.00 4.18
C ALA A 8 27.91 1.29 3.38
N PHE A 9 26.66 1.56 3.00
CA PHE A 9 26.28 2.86 2.47
C PHE A 9 25.86 3.76 3.64
N SER A 10 26.72 4.71 3.97
CA SER A 10 26.44 5.85 4.84
C SER A 10 25.83 6.95 3.98
N ALA A 11 24.54 7.25 4.14
CA ALA A 11 23.92 8.43 3.55
C ALA A 11 24.22 9.65 4.43
N LEU A 12 25.14 10.52 3.98
CA LEU A 12 25.34 11.84 4.58
C LEU A 12 24.22 12.80 4.16
N ARG A 13 23.53 13.38 5.14
CA ARG A 13 22.77 14.63 5.00
C ARG A 13 23.74 15.79 4.75
N VAL A 14 23.45 16.63 3.75
CA VAL A 14 23.97 18.00 3.67
C VAL A 14 22.83 18.92 3.25
N TRP A 15 22.43 19.79 4.18
CA TRP A 15 21.69 21.02 3.90
C TRP A 15 22.63 22.20 4.20
N GLY A 16 22.67 23.17 3.30
CA GLY A 16 23.34 24.46 3.46
C GLY A 16 22.79 25.48 2.45
N PRO A 17 22.75 26.79 2.77
CA PRO A 17 21.64 27.66 2.40
C PRO A 17 21.94 28.62 1.23
N GLY A 18 20.85 29.07 0.58
CA GLY A 18 20.68 30.43 0.04
C GLY A 18 21.51 30.86 -1.18
N GLY A 19 20.84 31.18 -2.29
CA GLY A 19 21.46 31.94 -3.38
C GLY A 19 20.62 31.99 -4.65
N GLY A 20 19.73 32.99 -4.73
CA GLY A 20 18.97 33.26 -5.95
C GLY A 20 19.86 33.65 -7.13
N ARG A 21 19.51 33.17 -8.33
CA ARG A 21 20.05 33.69 -9.60
C ARG A 21 18.92 33.91 -10.60
N LYS A 22 18.86 35.14 -11.10
CA LYS A 22 17.96 35.65 -12.14
C LYS A 22 18.15 34.89 -13.45
N CYS A 23 17.04 34.52 -14.09
CA CYS A 23 17.03 34.11 -15.49
C CYS A 23 17.17 35.35 -16.38
N ILE A 24 18.17 35.34 -17.27
CA ILE A 24 18.31 36.28 -18.37
C ILE A 24 17.62 35.65 -19.59
N SER A 25 16.58 36.32 -20.08
CA SER A 25 15.92 36.02 -21.34
C SER A 25 16.81 36.43 -22.52
N ASN A 26 17.08 35.52 -23.43
CA ASN A 26 17.47 35.86 -24.80
C ASN A 26 16.64 35.02 -25.78
N SER A 27 15.76 35.73 -26.47
CA SER A 27 15.01 35.29 -27.63
C SER A 27 15.92 35.24 -28.85
N VAL A 28 16.00 34.10 -29.52
CA VAL A 28 16.43 34.04 -30.92
C VAL A 28 15.48 33.12 -31.67
N SER A 29 14.73 33.74 -32.58
CA SER A 29 13.88 33.11 -33.58
C SER A 29 14.73 32.45 -34.66
N ALA A 30 14.51 31.16 -34.91
CA ALA A 30 14.95 30.48 -36.12
C ALA A 30 13.79 29.62 -36.65
N SER A 31 13.18 30.09 -37.73
CA SER A 31 12.24 29.40 -38.58
C SER A 31 12.92 28.22 -39.27
N GLY A 32 12.48 27.01 -38.94
CA GLY A 32 12.89 25.77 -39.61
C GLY A 32 11.66 24.88 -39.80
N SER A 33 11.06 24.95 -40.98
CA SER A 33 10.04 24.01 -41.41
C SER A 33 10.68 22.65 -41.67
N PHE A 34 10.65 21.77 -40.66
CA PHE A 34 10.82 20.33 -40.86
C PHE A 34 9.51 19.65 -40.51
N GLY A 35 8.84 19.16 -41.54
CA GLY A 35 7.67 18.30 -41.40
C GLY A 35 8.08 17.01 -40.72
N SER A 36 7.87 16.92 -39.41
CA SER A 36 7.88 15.66 -38.69
C SER A 36 6.52 15.00 -38.91
N ARG A 37 6.50 13.90 -39.66
CA ARG A 37 5.40 12.93 -39.61
C ARG A 37 5.33 12.40 -38.18
N GLY A 38 4.50 13.05 -37.36
CA GLY A 38 4.13 12.56 -36.05
C GLY A 38 3.36 11.26 -36.22
N SER A 39 4.04 10.13 -36.09
CA SER A 39 3.39 8.91 -35.61
C SER A 39 2.93 9.23 -34.20
N SER A 40 1.65 9.57 -34.02
CA SER A 40 1.07 9.62 -32.68
C SER A 40 1.09 8.20 -32.13
N GLU A 41 2.13 7.87 -31.37
CA GLU A 41 2.14 6.63 -30.60
C GLU A 41 0.88 6.66 -29.72
N LYS A 42 -0.06 5.75 -30.02
CA LYS A 42 -1.32 5.64 -29.30
C LYS A 42 -0.97 5.35 -27.84
N LYS A 43 -1.19 6.33 -26.96
CA LYS A 43 -0.96 6.16 -25.52
C LYS A 43 -1.86 5.04 -25.01
N PHE A 44 -1.27 4.14 -24.24
CA PHE A 44 -2.00 3.07 -23.56
C PHE A 44 -3.04 3.70 -22.61
N SER A 45 -4.28 3.23 -22.67
CA SER A 45 -5.42 3.82 -21.96
C SER A 45 -6.02 2.88 -20.92
N LEU A 46 -6.92 3.39 -20.06
CA LEU A 46 -7.65 2.55 -19.11
C LEU A 46 -8.50 1.49 -19.84
N GLN A 47 -9.07 1.85 -21.00
CA GLN A 47 -9.80 0.93 -21.87
C GLN A 47 -8.91 -0.20 -22.38
N ASP A 48 -7.65 0.08 -22.74
CA ASP A 48 -6.72 -0.97 -23.18
C ASP A 48 -6.38 -1.93 -22.02
N VAL A 49 -6.24 -1.43 -20.78
CA VAL A 49 -6.07 -2.28 -19.58
C VAL A 49 -7.29 -3.15 -19.32
N ALA A 50 -8.49 -2.56 -19.39
CA ALA A 50 -9.74 -3.31 -19.22
C ALA A 50 -9.89 -4.40 -20.29
N GLU A 51 -9.54 -4.12 -21.55
CA GLU A 51 -9.55 -5.10 -22.63
C GLU A 51 -8.61 -6.28 -22.35
N LEU A 52 -7.38 -6.00 -21.88
CA LEU A 52 -6.40 -7.05 -21.55
C LEU A 52 -6.91 -8.00 -20.46
N ILE A 53 -7.60 -7.46 -19.46
CA ILE A 53 -8.22 -8.26 -18.39
C ILE A 53 -9.42 -9.04 -18.95
N ARG A 54 -10.33 -8.38 -19.66
CA ARG A 54 -11.58 -8.97 -20.17
C ARG A 54 -11.34 -10.10 -21.17
N THR A 55 -10.36 -9.93 -22.07
CA THR A 55 -9.94 -10.95 -23.04
C THR A 55 -9.05 -12.04 -22.44
N ARG A 56 -8.71 -11.93 -21.14
CA ARG A 56 -7.75 -12.79 -20.45
C ARG A 56 -6.37 -12.83 -21.12
N ALA A 57 -5.99 -11.75 -21.81
CA ALA A 57 -4.61 -11.56 -22.26
C ALA A 57 -3.66 -11.36 -21.06
N CYS A 58 -4.18 -10.82 -19.96
CA CYS A 58 -3.54 -10.80 -18.64
C CYS A 58 -4.32 -11.70 -17.67
N GLN A 59 -3.63 -12.62 -17.01
CA GLN A 59 -4.23 -13.59 -16.06
C GLN A 59 -3.45 -13.69 -14.75
N ARG A 60 -2.35 -12.95 -14.62
CA ARG A 60 -1.47 -12.94 -13.46
C ARG A 60 -1.29 -11.50 -13.00
N VAL A 61 -2.39 -10.95 -12.51
CA VAL A 61 -2.45 -9.59 -12.01
C VAL A 61 -1.80 -9.53 -10.64
N VAL A 62 -0.73 -8.73 -10.51
CA VAL A 62 -0.21 -8.33 -9.20
C VAL A 62 -0.82 -6.99 -8.83
N VAL A 63 -1.24 -6.86 -7.59
CA VAL A 63 -1.84 -5.64 -7.06
C VAL A 63 -0.97 -5.13 -5.91
N MET A 64 -0.65 -3.84 -5.92
CA MET A 64 0.05 -3.13 -4.85
C MET A 64 -0.86 -2.04 -4.29
N VAL A 65 -1.07 -2.02 -2.97
CA VAL A 65 -1.95 -1.04 -2.33
C VAL A 65 -1.35 -0.41 -1.10
N GLY A 66 -1.81 0.80 -0.79
CA GLY A 66 -1.53 1.52 0.45
C GLY A 66 -2.77 2.20 1.02
N ALA A 67 -2.56 3.10 1.99
CA ALA A 67 -3.64 3.57 2.86
C ALA A 67 -4.76 4.32 2.14
N GLY A 68 -4.49 4.85 0.94
CA GLY A 68 -5.47 5.54 0.10
C GLY A 68 -6.66 4.67 -0.30
N ILE A 69 -6.55 3.33 -0.31
CA ILE A 69 -7.70 2.46 -0.58
C ILE A 69 -8.65 2.32 0.61
N SER A 70 -8.20 2.64 1.83
CA SER A 70 -8.96 2.50 3.07
C SER A 70 -9.60 3.82 3.53
N THR A 71 -9.26 4.94 2.89
CA THR A 71 -9.91 6.24 3.17
C THR A 71 -11.43 6.24 2.95
N PRO A 72 -12.00 5.58 1.93
CA PRO A 72 -13.45 5.47 1.78
C PRO A 72 -14.10 4.59 2.85
N SER A 73 -13.31 3.76 3.55
CA SER A 73 -13.75 2.97 4.69
C SER A 73 -13.74 3.76 6.01
N GLY A 74 -13.34 5.03 6.00
CA GLY A 74 -13.25 5.89 7.18
C GLY A 74 -11.93 5.80 7.93
N ILE A 75 -10.94 5.08 7.39
CA ILE A 75 -9.59 5.00 7.97
C ILE A 75 -8.75 6.13 7.36
N PRO A 76 -8.24 7.09 8.15
CA PRO A 76 -7.39 8.14 7.61
C PRO A 76 -6.11 7.52 7.02
N ASP A 77 -5.62 8.06 5.92
CA ASP A 77 -4.28 7.71 5.46
C ASP A 77 -3.23 8.30 6.41
N PHE A 78 -1.94 8.04 6.17
CA PHE A 78 -0.90 8.56 7.05
C PHE A 78 -0.57 10.03 6.80
N ARG A 79 -0.57 10.47 5.54
CA ARG A 79 0.18 11.66 5.07
C ARG A 79 -0.69 12.80 4.53
N SER A 80 -1.99 12.59 4.33
CA SER A 80 -2.85 13.65 3.79
C SER A 80 -2.89 14.86 4.74
N PRO A 81 -2.66 16.08 4.24
CA PRO A 81 -2.72 17.27 5.07
C PRO A 81 -4.09 17.44 5.74
N GLY A 82 -4.12 17.64 7.06
CA GLY A 82 -5.33 17.93 7.84
C GLY A 82 -6.16 16.71 8.24
N SER A 83 -6.25 15.67 7.40
CA SER A 83 -7.02 14.45 7.70
C SER A 83 -6.17 13.22 8.02
N GLY A 84 -4.90 13.21 7.58
CA GLY A 84 -4.00 12.08 7.76
C GLY A 84 -3.63 11.86 9.22
N LEU A 85 -3.37 10.60 9.59
CA LEU A 85 -3.05 10.16 10.93
C LEU A 85 -1.99 11.06 11.57
N TYR A 86 -0.89 11.34 10.85
CA TYR A 86 0.22 12.16 11.34
C TYR A 86 -0.17 13.59 11.73
N SER A 87 -1.21 14.16 11.11
CA SER A 87 -1.73 15.49 11.49
C SER A 87 -2.46 15.44 12.84
N ASN A 88 -3.07 14.29 13.16
CA ASN A 88 -3.85 14.06 14.39
C ASN A 88 -3.02 13.47 15.54
N LEU A 89 -1.75 13.10 15.29
CA LEU A 89 -0.86 12.53 16.32
C LEU A 89 -0.26 13.59 17.26
N LEU A 90 -0.48 14.89 17.03
CA LEU A 90 0.02 15.97 17.87
C LEU A 90 -0.38 15.81 19.36
N GLN A 91 -1.51 15.16 19.62
CA GLN A 91 -2.00 14.88 20.97
C GLN A 91 -1.13 13.89 21.77
N TYR A 92 -0.28 13.09 21.10
CA TYR A 92 0.54 12.06 21.74
C TYR A 92 1.93 12.54 22.17
N ASN A 93 2.23 13.84 22.00
CA ASN A 93 3.53 14.45 22.34
C ASN A 93 4.72 13.67 21.75
N LEU A 94 4.60 13.29 20.49
CA LEU A 94 5.65 12.59 19.73
C LEU A 94 6.74 13.59 19.29
N PRO A 95 8.02 13.17 19.21
CA PRO A 95 9.08 14.03 18.67
C PRO A 95 8.84 14.35 17.18
N TYR A 96 8.27 13.41 16.44
CA TYR A 96 7.77 13.52 15.08
C TYR A 96 6.77 12.37 14.81
N PRO A 97 5.88 12.48 13.82
CA PRO A 97 4.77 11.53 13.65
C PRO A 97 5.17 10.07 13.45
N GLU A 98 6.26 9.83 12.72
CA GLU A 98 6.77 8.49 12.40
C GLU A 98 7.27 7.73 13.64
N ALA A 99 7.61 8.44 14.72
CA ALA A 99 8.14 7.84 15.95
C ALA A 99 7.19 6.81 16.57
N ILE A 100 5.87 6.93 16.35
CA ILE A 100 4.89 5.95 16.84
C ILE A 100 5.12 4.54 16.26
N PHE A 101 5.80 4.45 15.11
CA PHE A 101 6.18 3.21 14.43
C PHE A 101 7.68 2.94 14.48
N GLU A 102 8.43 3.55 15.41
CA GLU A 102 9.85 3.27 15.62
C GLU A 102 10.04 2.40 16.88
N LEU A 103 10.84 1.34 16.77
CA LEU A 103 11.04 0.40 17.89
C LEU A 103 11.64 1.09 19.12
N GLU A 104 12.60 1.99 18.93
CA GLU A 104 13.25 2.70 20.04
C GLU A 104 12.23 3.53 20.83
N PHE A 105 11.40 4.31 20.14
CA PHE A 105 10.32 5.05 20.77
C PHE A 105 9.29 4.13 21.41
N PHE A 106 8.92 3.02 20.76
CA PHE A 106 7.98 2.04 21.30
C PHE A 106 8.44 1.43 22.63
N PHE A 107 9.72 1.10 22.76
CA PHE A 107 10.27 0.59 24.03
C PHE A 107 10.34 1.68 25.11
N HIS A 108 10.51 2.94 24.73
CA HIS A 108 10.47 4.06 25.67
C HIS A 108 9.03 4.37 26.13
N ASN A 109 8.08 4.42 25.20
CA ASN A 109 6.67 4.71 25.47
C ASN A 109 5.76 3.96 24.47
N PRO A 110 5.25 2.78 24.82
CA PRO A 110 4.40 1.99 23.92
C PRO A 110 2.95 2.48 23.87
N LYS A 111 2.53 3.36 24.80
CA LYS A 111 1.12 3.76 24.96
C LYS A 111 0.53 4.41 23.70
N PRO A 112 1.19 5.37 23.02
CA PRO A 112 0.65 5.98 21.81
C PRO A 112 0.29 4.96 20.74
N PHE A 113 1.16 3.98 20.50
CA PHE A 113 0.90 2.92 19.54
C PHE A 113 -0.30 2.06 19.94
N PHE A 114 -0.44 1.66 21.21
CA PHE A 114 -1.58 0.86 21.64
C PHE A 114 -2.90 1.65 21.63
N THR A 115 -2.87 2.96 21.89
CA THR A 115 -4.05 3.81 21.70
C THR A 115 -4.46 3.88 20.24
N LEU A 116 -3.49 4.02 19.32
CA LEU A 116 -3.74 3.95 17.89
C LEU A 116 -4.29 2.57 17.47
N ALA A 117 -3.67 1.49 17.95
CA ALA A 117 -4.10 0.13 17.66
C ALA A 117 -5.56 -0.08 18.06
N LYS A 118 -5.98 0.39 19.24
CA LYS A 118 -7.39 0.36 19.69
C LYS A 118 -8.35 1.05 18.72
N GLN A 119 -7.95 2.18 18.12
CA GLN A 119 -8.76 2.87 17.11
C GLN A 119 -8.89 2.05 15.82
N LEU A 120 -7.79 1.39 15.41
CA LEU A 120 -7.72 0.55 14.21
C LEU A 120 -8.23 -0.89 14.42
N TYR A 121 -8.86 -1.19 15.55
CA TYR A 121 -9.33 -2.54 15.86
C TYR A 121 -10.25 -3.10 14.76
N PRO A 122 -10.00 -4.35 14.29
CA PRO A 122 -10.89 -5.02 13.35
C PRO A 122 -12.34 -5.04 13.85
N GLY A 123 -13.28 -4.57 13.01
CA GLY A 123 -14.70 -4.43 13.36
C GLY A 123 -15.19 -2.98 13.38
N ASN A 124 -14.31 -2.01 13.62
CA ASN A 124 -14.65 -0.58 13.54
C ASN A 124 -14.85 -0.10 12.09
N TYR A 125 -14.24 -0.82 11.13
CA TYR A 125 -14.20 -0.45 9.73
C TYR A 125 -14.61 -1.63 8.85
N ARG A 126 -15.15 -1.31 7.68
CA ARG A 126 -15.60 -2.30 6.70
C ARG A 126 -14.85 -2.15 5.38
N PRO A 127 -14.58 -3.24 4.66
CA PRO A 127 -14.05 -3.14 3.31
C PRO A 127 -15.03 -2.37 2.43
N ASN A 128 -14.48 -1.51 1.57
CA ASN A 128 -15.25 -0.78 0.55
C ASN A 128 -15.14 -1.47 -0.83
N ILE A 129 -15.77 -0.86 -1.83
CA ILE A 129 -15.83 -1.34 -3.22
C ILE A 129 -14.46 -1.75 -3.82
N ILE A 130 -13.38 -1.06 -3.46
CA ILE A 130 -12.02 -1.33 -3.95
C ILE A 130 -11.52 -2.70 -3.45
N HIS A 131 -11.77 -3.01 -2.18
CA HIS A 131 -11.38 -4.29 -1.59
C HIS A 131 -12.17 -5.45 -2.21
N TYR A 132 -13.46 -5.22 -2.49
CA TYR A 132 -14.30 -6.21 -3.17
C TYR A 132 -13.96 -6.35 -4.66
N PHE A 133 -13.44 -5.32 -5.32
CA PHE A 133 -12.89 -5.44 -6.67
C PHE A 133 -11.71 -6.42 -6.70
N PHE A 134 -10.80 -6.36 -5.72
CA PHE A 134 -9.71 -7.34 -5.62
C PHE A 134 -10.22 -8.74 -5.33
N ARG A 135 -11.26 -8.87 -4.50
CA ARG A 135 -11.94 -10.15 -4.27
C ARG A 135 -12.53 -10.71 -5.56
N LEU A 136 -13.16 -9.87 -6.37
CA LEU A 136 -13.72 -10.27 -7.65
C LEU A 136 -12.63 -10.65 -8.67
N LEU A 137 -11.47 -9.99 -8.66
CA LEU A 137 -10.30 -10.42 -9.43
C LEU A 137 -9.82 -11.82 -9.03
N ASP A 138 -9.83 -12.14 -7.74
CA ASP A 138 -9.48 -13.48 -7.24
C ASP A 138 -10.53 -14.53 -7.61
N ASP A 139 -11.81 -14.24 -7.37
CA ASP A 139 -12.94 -15.13 -7.70
C ASP A 139 -12.96 -15.46 -9.22
N LYS A 140 -12.49 -14.54 -10.08
CA LYS A 140 -12.34 -14.75 -11.52
C LYS A 140 -11.03 -15.45 -11.93
N GLY A 141 -10.16 -15.76 -10.98
CA GLY A 141 -8.89 -16.47 -11.20
C GLY A 141 -7.79 -15.63 -11.84
N LEU A 142 -7.86 -14.30 -11.72
CA LEU A 142 -6.94 -13.36 -12.36
C LEU A 142 -5.89 -12.79 -11.40
N LEU A 143 -6.19 -12.77 -10.09
CA LEU A 143 -5.27 -12.28 -9.07
C LEU A 143 -4.13 -13.27 -8.86
N LEU A 144 -2.89 -12.86 -9.19
CA LEU A 144 -1.70 -13.60 -8.79
C LEU A 144 -1.40 -13.37 -7.31
N ARG A 145 -1.29 -12.10 -6.90
CA ARG A 145 -1.01 -11.69 -5.52
C ARG A 145 -1.47 -10.26 -5.26
N LEU A 146 -1.93 -10.01 -4.04
CA LEU A 146 -2.18 -8.69 -3.48
C LEU A 146 -1.11 -8.38 -2.42
N TYR A 147 -0.31 -7.35 -2.68
CA TYR A 147 0.67 -6.78 -1.77
C TYR A 147 0.07 -5.52 -1.15
N THR A 148 -0.08 -5.50 0.18
CA THR A 148 -0.61 -4.35 0.91
C THR A 148 0.42 -3.78 1.88
N GLN A 149 0.51 -2.45 1.92
CA GLN A 149 1.21 -1.70 2.96
C GLN A 149 0.31 -1.44 4.18
N ASN A 150 -0.99 -1.70 4.05
CA ASN A 150 -1.95 -1.44 5.10
C ASN A 150 -1.83 -2.50 6.19
N ILE A 151 -2.26 -2.09 7.37
CA ILE A 151 -2.27 -2.91 8.58
C ILE A 151 -3.69 -3.07 9.14
N ASP A 152 -4.69 -2.48 8.47
CA ASP A 152 -6.10 -2.51 8.89
C ASP A 152 -6.76 -3.88 8.69
N GLY A 153 -6.20 -4.74 7.82
CA GLY A 153 -6.67 -6.09 7.57
C GLY A 153 -7.93 -6.17 6.71
N LEU A 154 -8.38 -5.08 6.08
CA LEU A 154 -9.61 -5.05 5.29
C LEU A 154 -9.54 -5.96 4.06
N GLU A 155 -8.34 -6.27 3.55
CA GLU A 155 -8.17 -7.26 2.48
C GLU A 155 -8.54 -8.68 2.95
N ARG A 156 -8.21 -9.05 4.19
CA ARG A 156 -8.64 -10.32 4.77
C ARG A 156 -10.16 -10.32 4.99
N VAL A 157 -10.69 -9.21 5.49
CA VAL A 157 -12.14 -9.07 5.78
C VAL A 157 -12.97 -9.12 4.49
N SER A 158 -12.47 -8.62 3.35
CA SER A 158 -13.14 -8.75 2.04
C SER A 158 -13.10 -10.19 1.48
N GLY A 159 -12.35 -11.08 2.14
CA GLY A 159 -12.26 -12.49 1.81
C GLY A 159 -11.15 -12.85 0.85
N ILE A 160 -10.11 -12.01 0.70
CA ILE A 160 -8.89 -12.41 -0.01
C ILE A 160 -8.25 -13.58 0.75
N PRO A 161 -7.98 -14.73 0.09
CA PRO A 161 -7.31 -15.85 0.74
C PRO A 161 -5.92 -15.45 1.22
N VAL A 162 -5.50 -15.95 2.39
CA VAL A 162 -4.14 -15.73 2.93
C VAL A 162 -3.06 -16.17 1.93
N SER A 163 -3.34 -17.19 1.11
CA SER A 163 -2.43 -17.62 0.03
C SER A 163 -2.22 -16.56 -1.04
N LYS A 164 -3.16 -15.63 -1.25
CA LYS A 164 -3.09 -14.54 -2.25
C LYS A 164 -2.62 -13.22 -1.66
N LEU A 165 -2.54 -13.10 -0.33
CA LEU A 165 -2.22 -11.87 0.37
C LEU A 165 -0.76 -11.86 0.89
N VAL A 166 -0.11 -10.71 0.72
CA VAL A 166 1.14 -10.33 1.36
C VAL A 166 0.93 -9.00 2.08
N GLU A 167 0.76 -9.07 3.40
CA GLU A 167 0.76 -7.89 4.28
C GLU A 167 2.20 -7.48 4.53
N ALA A 168 2.73 -6.61 3.68
CA ALA A 168 4.15 -6.25 3.68
C ALA A 168 4.57 -5.55 4.97
N HIS A 169 3.67 -4.76 5.58
CA HIS A 169 3.91 -4.10 6.87
C HIS A 169 3.31 -4.85 8.05
N GLY A 170 3.02 -6.14 7.88
CA GLY A 170 2.55 -6.99 8.97
C GLY A 170 1.06 -6.87 9.25
N THR A 171 0.61 -7.43 10.37
CA THR A 171 -0.82 -7.62 10.67
C THR A 171 -1.12 -7.51 12.17
N PHE A 172 -2.35 -7.10 12.51
CA PHE A 172 -2.85 -7.19 13.89
C PHE A 172 -3.39 -8.59 14.26
N ALA A 173 -3.50 -9.49 13.29
CA ALA A 173 -4.04 -10.84 13.51
C ALA A 173 -3.12 -11.77 14.34
N SER A 174 -1.90 -11.33 14.62
CA SER A 174 -0.95 -12.03 15.48
C SER A 174 -0.04 -11.03 16.20
N ALA A 175 0.57 -11.48 17.28
CA ALA A 175 1.49 -10.69 18.07
C ALA A 175 2.67 -11.54 18.56
N THR A 176 3.79 -10.89 18.83
CA THR A 176 5.02 -11.53 19.30
C THR A 176 5.56 -10.81 20.54
N CYS A 177 5.95 -11.58 21.55
CA CYS A 177 6.68 -11.03 22.69
C CYS A 177 8.04 -10.49 22.22
N THR A 178 8.30 -9.22 22.53
CA THR A 178 9.55 -8.52 22.18
C THR A 178 10.80 -9.10 22.85
N VAL A 179 10.65 -9.89 23.92
CA VAL A 179 11.76 -10.51 24.67
C VAL A 179 11.94 -11.98 24.31
N CYS A 180 10.97 -12.83 24.66
CA CYS A 180 11.10 -14.29 24.49
C CYS A 180 10.66 -14.80 23.11
N ARG A 181 10.19 -13.92 22.21
CA ARG A 181 9.74 -14.24 20.85
C ARG A 181 8.58 -15.25 20.76
N ARG A 182 7.89 -15.51 21.87
CA ARG A 182 6.65 -16.30 21.87
C ARG A 182 5.58 -15.57 21.07
N SER A 183 4.91 -16.30 20.19
CA SER A 183 3.76 -15.81 19.42
C SER A 183 2.46 -15.95 20.23
N PHE A 184 1.56 -14.99 20.02
CA PHE A 184 0.26 -14.87 20.66
C PHE A 184 -0.81 -14.66 19.57
N PRO A 185 -1.98 -15.30 19.72
CA PRO A 185 -3.11 -15.02 18.85
C PRO A 185 -3.68 -13.63 19.14
N GLU A 186 -4.32 -13.05 18.13
CA GLU A 186 -5.02 -11.76 18.18
C GLU A 186 -5.83 -11.53 19.47
N LYS A 187 -6.68 -12.50 19.85
CA LYS A 187 -7.59 -12.39 20.99
C LYS A 187 -6.90 -12.07 22.33
N ASP A 188 -5.69 -12.58 22.53
CA ASP A 188 -4.95 -12.44 23.80
C ASP A 188 -4.34 -11.04 23.92
N LEU A 189 -4.00 -10.44 22.78
CA LEU A 189 -3.51 -9.07 22.69
C LEU A 189 -4.64 -8.07 22.97
N TRP A 190 -5.79 -8.23 22.33
CA TRP A 190 -6.85 -7.21 22.36
C TRP A 190 -7.58 -7.09 23.68
N ALA A 191 -7.62 -8.15 24.49
CA ALA A 191 -8.17 -8.07 25.84
C ALA A 191 -7.49 -6.96 26.67
N ASP A 192 -6.17 -6.87 26.61
CA ASP A 192 -5.40 -5.83 27.30
C ASP A 192 -5.54 -4.47 26.59
N VAL A 193 -5.43 -4.43 25.26
CA VAL A 193 -5.51 -3.18 24.48
C VAL A 193 -6.86 -2.49 24.69
N MET A 194 -7.96 -3.24 24.71
CA MET A 194 -9.30 -2.69 24.93
C MET A 194 -9.49 -2.10 26.32
N MET A 195 -8.79 -2.63 27.31
CA MET A 195 -8.73 -2.12 28.68
C MET A 195 -7.71 -0.98 28.87
N ASP A 196 -7.16 -0.43 27.78
CA ASP A 196 -6.12 0.60 27.79
C ASP A 196 -4.84 0.17 28.56
N LYS A 197 -4.57 -1.14 28.54
CA LYS A 197 -3.37 -1.76 29.12
C LYS A 197 -2.36 -2.12 28.03
N VAL A 198 -1.08 -2.00 28.38
CA VAL A 198 0.02 -2.50 27.55
C VAL A 198 0.08 -4.02 27.71
N PRO A 199 -0.09 -4.80 26.62
CA PRO A 199 -0.05 -6.26 26.69
C PRO A 199 1.33 -6.77 27.09
N CYS A 200 1.36 -7.66 28.09
CA CYS A 200 2.60 -8.19 28.66
C CYS A 200 2.64 -9.72 28.57
N CYS A 201 3.82 -10.25 28.28
CA CYS A 201 4.02 -11.69 28.15
C CYS A 201 3.84 -12.38 29.51
N PRO A 202 2.99 -13.40 29.64
CA PRO A 202 2.75 -14.09 30.92
C PRO A 202 3.96 -14.90 31.42
N VAL A 203 5.00 -15.06 30.61
CA VAL A 203 6.20 -15.85 30.95
C VAL A 203 7.41 -14.99 31.32
N CYS A 204 7.68 -13.93 30.56
CA CYS A 204 8.89 -13.12 30.74
C CYS A 204 8.59 -11.64 31.00
N THR A 205 7.32 -11.26 31.13
CA THR A 205 6.83 -9.88 31.36
C THR A 205 7.20 -8.86 30.28
N GLY A 206 7.89 -9.27 29.21
CA GLY A 206 8.18 -8.41 28.07
C GLY A 206 6.92 -8.00 27.30
N ILE A 207 6.95 -6.82 26.70
CA ILE A 207 5.81 -6.28 25.94
C ILE A 207 5.46 -7.22 24.78
N VAL A 208 4.18 -7.52 24.61
CA VAL A 208 3.65 -8.26 23.45
C VAL A 208 3.26 -7.24 22.40
N LYS A 209 4.02 -7.20 21.30
CA LYS A 209 3.80 -6.26 20.20
C LYS A 209 3.03 -6.97 19.09
N PRO A 210 1.98 -6.36 18.50
CA PRO A 210 1.39 -6.86 17.26
C PRO A 210 2.47 -7.05 16.18
N ASP A 211 2.27 -8.02 15.30
CA ASP A 211 3.20 -8.35 14.22
C ASP A 211 3.12 -7.34 13.06
N ILE A 212 3.02 -6.05 13.39
CA ILE A 212 3.19 -4.89 12.52
C ILE A 212 4.67 -4.59 12.36
N VAL A 213 5.13 -4.29 11.15
CA VAL A 213 6.52 -3.92 10.92
C VAL A 213 6.73 -2.45 11.29
N PHE A 214 7.62 -2.21 12.24
CA PHE A 214 8.07 -0.88 12.62
C PHE A 214 9.27 -0.47 11.76
N PHE A 215 9.56 0.83 11.68
CA PHE A 215 10.76 1.32 11.04
C PHE A 215 12.01 0.69 11.69
N GLY A 216 12.88 0.12 10.84
CA GLY A 216 14.06 -0.62 11.25
C GLY A 216 13.85 -2.13 11.44
N GLU A 217 12.61 -2.63 11.42
CA GLU A 217 12.32 -4.06 11.44
C GLU A 217 12.43 -4.69 10.04
N PRO A 218 12.80 -5.98 9.94
CA PRO A 218 12.70 -6.71 8.68
C PRO A 218 11.24 -6.91 8.28
N LEU A 219 10.96 -6.87 6.97
CA LEU A 219 9.65 -7.25 6.44
C LEU A 219 9.37 -8.75 6.66
N PRO A 220 8.09 -9.18 6.66
CA PRO A 220 7.74 -10.57 6.87
C PRO A 220 8.30 -11.48 5.78
N GLU A 221 8.59 -12.74 6.11
CA GLU A 221 9.13 -13.72 5.15
C GLU A 221 8.27 -13.85 3.89
N ARG A 222 6.94 -13.76 4.04
CA ARG A 222 5.99 -13.78 2.91
C ARG A 222 6.25 -12.68 1.87
N PHE A 223 6.89 -11.57 2.26
CA PHE A 223 7.29 -10.53 1.32
C PHE A 223 8.28 -11.05 0.27
N LEU A 224 9.08 -12.09 0.57
CA LEU A 224 10.03 -12.70 -0.37
C LEU A 224 9.36 -13.32 -1.61
N LEU A 225 8.04 -13.58 -1.57
CA LEU A 225 7.28 -14.04 -2.73
C LEU A 225 7.39 -13.07 -3.91
N HIS A 226 7.75 -11.80 -3.69
CA HIS A 226 7.91 -10.81 -4.75
C HIS A 226 8.95 -11.24 -5.80
N VAL A 227 9.96 -12.01 -5.37
CA VAL A 227 11.02 -12.53 -6.24
C VAL A 227 10.45 -13.43 -7.35
N LEU A 228 9.35 -14.14 -7.07
CA LEU A 228 8.67 -14.99 -8.04
C LEU A 228 7.49 -14.28 -8.72
N ASP A 229 6.71 -13.52 -7.94
CA ASP A 229 5.45 -12.95 -8.43
C ASP A 229 5.69 -11.84 -9.48
N PHE A 230 6.63 -10.93 -9.25
CA PHE A 230 6.82 -9.76 -10.12
C PHE A 230 7.38 -10.11 -11.51
N PRO A 231 8.36 -11.03 -11.64
CA PRO A 231 8.76 -11.51 -12.97
C PRO A 231 7.65 -12.23 -13.74
N MET A 232 6.75 -12.91 -13.02
CA MET A 232 5.64 -13.70 -13.57
C MET A 232 4.41 -12.86 -13.92
N ALA A 233 4.28 -11.67 -13.34
CA ALA A 233 3.17 -10.77 -13.58
C ALA A 233 3.03 -10.42 -15.07
N ASP A 234 1.77 -10.31 -15.51
CA ASP A 234 1.42 -9.81 -16.83
C ASP A 234 0.62 -8.49 -16.79
N LEU A 235 0.23 -8.05 -15.59
CA LEU A 235 -0.33 -6.73 -15.31
C LEU A 235 0.00 -6.33 -13.86
N LEU A 236 0.37 -5.06 -13.65
CA LEU A 236 0.53 -4.49 -12.32
C LEU A 236 -0.52 -3.41 -12.08
N LEU A 237 -1.31 -3.55 -11.03
CA LEU A 237 -2.22 -2.53 -10.53
C LEU A 237 -1.64 -1.90 -9.27
N ILE A 238 -1.60 -0.57 -9.20
CA ILE A 238 -1.11 0.17 -8.03
C ILE A 238 -2.18 1.16 -7.61
N LEU A 239 -2.67 1.04 -6.37
CA LEU A 239 -3.78 1.87 -5.89
C LEU A 239 -3.48 2.51 -4.54
N GLY A 240 -3.81 3.79 -4.40
CA GLY A 240 -3.89 4.46 -3.10
C GLY A 240 -2.58 4.46 -2.29
N THR A 241 -1.42 4.61 -2.91
CA THR A 241 -0.12 4.65 -2.21
C THR A 241 0.73 5.82 -2.71
N SER A 242 1.55 6.41 -1.84
CA SER A 242 2.52 7.44 -2.24
C SER A 242 3.80 6.86 -2.86
N LEU A 243 4.02 5.54 -2.75
CA LEU A 243 5.27 4.88 -3.16
C LEU A 243 6.54 5.53 -2.57
N GLU A 244 6.48 5.98 -1.32
CA GLU A 244 7.62 6.61 -0.63
C GLU A 244 8.37 5.68 0.32
N VAL A 245 7.78 4.54 0.67
CA VAL A 245 8.33 3.62 1.69
C VAL A 245 8.97 2.42 1.00
N GLU A 246 10.28 2.26 1.20
CA GLU A 246 11.06 1.13 0.71
C GLU A 246 11.07 -0.05 1.70
N PRO A 247 11.28 -1.30 1.22
CA PRO A 247 11.51 -1.72 -0.18
C PRO A 247 10.23 -1.87 -1.02
N PHE A 248 9.07 -1.50 -0.49
CA PHE A 248 7.78 -1.69 -1.18
C PHE A 248 7.66 -0.84 -2.45
N ALA A 249 8.12 0.42 -2.41
CA ALA A 249 8.05 1.33 -3.55
C ALA A 249 8.80 0.79 -4.78
N SER A 250 10.00 0.24 -4.58
CA SER A 250 10.83 -0.36 -5.62
C SER A 250 10.15 -1.54 -6.35
N LEU A 251 9.19 -2.22 -5.72
CA LEU A 251 8.43 -3.30 -6.39
C LEU A 251 7.66 -2.80 -7.62
N SER A 252 7.26 -1.53 -7.65
CA SER A 252 6.58 -0.95 -8.81
C SER A 252 7.42 -1.02 -10.10
N GLU A 253 8.74 -1.19 -9.99
CA GLU A 253 9.67 -1.32 -11.11
C GLU A 253 10.11 -2.78 -11.36
N ALA A 254 9.78 -3.71 -10.46
CA ALA A 254 10.24 -5.09 -10.52
C ALA A 254 9.54 -5.95 -11.59
N VAL A 255 8.41 -5.49 -12.14
CA VAL A 255 7.78 -6.13 -13.31
C VAL A 255 8.58 -5.87 -14.59
N ARG A 256 8.53 -6.82 -15.53
CA ARG A 256 9.20 -6.71 -16.84
C ARG A 256 8.80 -5.43 -17.58
N GLY A 257 9.70 -4.85 -18.38
CA GLY A 257 9.46 -3.59 -19.08
C GLY A 257 8.27 -3.60 -20.05
N SER A 258 7.86 -4.78 -20.52
CA SER A 258 6.69 -4.97 -21.40
C SER A 258 5.35 -5.06 -20.65
N VAL A 259 5.36 -5.19 -19.33
CA VAL A 259 4.16 -5.35 -18.50
C VAL A 259 3.50 -3.98 -18.31
N PRO A 260 2.20 -3.83 -18.65
CA PRO A 260 1.48 -2.59 -18.34
C PRO A 260 1.38 -2.38 -16.84
N ARG A 261 1.51 -1.13 -16.42
CA ARG A 261 1.28 -0.72 -15.03
C ARG A 261 0.15 0.30 -14.98
N LEU A 262 -0.88 0.06 -14.20
CA LEU A 262 -1.98 0.99 -13.97
C LEU A 262 -1.87 1.58 -12.57
N LEU A 263 -1.67 2.90 -12.49
CA LEU A 263 -1.77 3.67 -11.26
C LEU A 263 -3.17 4.28 -11.16
N ILE A 264 -3.91 3.94 -10.09
CA ILE A 264 -5.14 4.65 -9.68
C ILE A 264 -4.85 5.32 -8.34
N ASN A 265 -4.69 6.64 -8.36
CA ASN A 265 -4.28 7.37 -7.16
C ASN A 265 -4.75 8.81 -7.22
N ARG A 266 -4.82 9.51 -6.08
CA ARG A 266 -5.10 10.95 -6.09
C ARG A 266 -4.05 11.73 -6.87
N ASP A 267 -2.79 11.45 -6.59
CA ASP A 267 -1.62 12.18 -7.08
C ASP A 267 -0.73 11.30 -7.95
N LEU A 268 -0.01 11.91 -8.90
CA LEU A 268 1.04 11.21 -9.65
C LEU A 268 2.25 10.99 -8.73
N VAL A 269 2.68 9.74 -8.58
CA VAL A 269 3.63 9.34 -7.54
C VAL A 269 4.66 8.34 -8.07
N GLY A 270 5.76 8.22 -7.32
CA GLY A 270 6.71 7.14 -7.55
C GLY A 270 7.37 7.19 -8.93
N PRO A 271 7.83 6.03 -9.42
CA PRO A 271 8.37 5.88 -10.76
C PRO A 271 7.43 6.31 -11.90
N PHE A 272 6.13 6.50 -11.67
CA PHE A 272 5.24 7.06 -12.69
C PHE A 272 5.50 8.55 -12.95
N ALA A 273 6.03 9.27 -11.95
CA ALA A 273 6.41 10.67 -12.09
C ALA A 273 7.81 10.85 -12.70
N TRP A 274 8.78 10.05 -12.24
CA TRP A 274 10.20 10.24 -12.58
C TRP A 274 10.81 9.19 -13.52
N HIS A 275 10.15 8.05 -13.73
CA HIS A 275 10.61 6.97 -14.62
C HIS A 275 9.46 6.28 -15.39
N PRO A 276 8.67 7.04 -16.17
CA PRO A 276 7.50 6.51 -16.86
C PRO A 276 7.89 5.50 -17.95
N ARG A 277 7.11 4.44 -18.09
CA ARG A 277 7.23 3.41 -19.13
C ARG A 277 6.17 3.64 -20.21
N SER A 278 6.42 3.10 -21.41
CA SER A 278 5.51 3.27 -22.56
C SER A 278 4.10 2.67 -22.36
N ARG A 279 3.96 1.70 -21.44
CA ARG A 279 2.68 1.03 -21.11
C ARG A 279 2.15 1.41 -19.73
N ASP A 280 2.61 2.53 -19.17
CA ASP A 280 2.02 3.06 -17.94
C ASP A 280 0.70 3.76 -18.25
N VAL A 281 -0.30 3.50 -17.43
CA VAL A 281 -1.59 4.18 -17.43
C VAL A 281 -1.78 4.81 -16.07
N VAL A 282 -2.18 6.07 -16.05
CA VAL A 282 -2.41 6.81 -14.82
C VAL A 282 -3.86 7.30 -14.83
N GLN A 283 -4.61 6.99 -13.78
CA GLN A 283 -5.93 7.52 -13.50
C GLN A 283 -5.86 8.31 -12.19
N LEU A 284 -5.85 9.63 -12.31
CA LEU A 284 -5.77 10.54 -11.16
C LEU A 284 -7.16 10.86 -10.62
N GLY A 285 -7.21 11.21 -9.33
CA GLY A 285 -8.44 11.65 -8.65
C GLY A 285 -8.94 10.63 -7.63
N ASP A 286 -10.25 10.61 -7.40
CA ASP A 286 -10.85 9.71 -6.43
C ASP A 286 -10.64 8.24 -6.82
N VAL A 287 -10.17 7.43 -5.86
CA VAL A 287 -9.78 6.04 -6.11
C VAL A 287 -11.02 5.17 -6.34
N VAL A 288 -12.12 5.44 -5.63
CA VAL A 288 -13.39 4.72 -5.82
C VAL A 288 -13.92 4.93 -7.22
N HIS A 289 -14.06 6.19 -7.64
CA HIS A 289 -14.57 6.54 -8.96
C HIS A 289 -13.78 5.88 -10.10
N ASN A 290 -12.45 5.88 -10.00
CA ASN A 290 -11.60 5.29 -11.04
C ASN A 290 -11.65 3.75 -11.05
N VAL A 291 -11.84 3.12 -9.88
CA VAL A 291 -12.09 1.67 -9.80
C VAL A 291 -13.47 1.33 -10.38
N GLU A 292 -14.51 2.09 -10.07
CA GLU A 292 -15.85 1.92 -10.66
C GLU A 292 -15.82 2.04 -12.18
N ARG A 293 -15.08 3.03 -12.71
CA ARG A 293 -14.87 3.18 -14.15
C ARG A 293 -14.16 1.99 -14.78
N LEU A 294 -13.15 1.44 -14.11
CA LEU A 294 -12.48 0.21 -14.57
C LEU A 294 -13.46 -0.97 -14.58
N VAL A 295 -14.26 -1.12 -13.52
CA VAL A 295 -15.28 -2.16 -13.38
C VAL A 295 -16.35 -2.06 -14.47
N GLU A 296 -16.79 -0.85 -14.82
CA GLU A 296 -17.71 -0.60 -15.92
C GLU A 296 -17.11 -1.06 -17.26
N LEU A 297 -15.86 -0.70 -17.54
CA LEU A 297 -15.15 -1.12 -18.77
C LEU A 297 -14.93 -2.63 -18.86
N LEU A 298 -14.82 -3.30 -17.70
CA LEU A 298 -14.74 -4.75 -17.59
C LEU A 298 -16.10 -5.44 -17.78
N GLY A 299 -17.21 -4.69 -17.66
CA GLY A 299 -18.56 -5.24 -17.62
C GLY A 299 -18.86 -6.00 -16.33
N TRP A 300 -18.25 -5.61 -15.21
CA TRP A 300 -18.38 -6.31 -13.91
C TRP A 300 -19.23 -5.54 -12.89
N THR A 301 -19.92 -4.49 -13.30
CA THR A 301 -20.67 -3.59 -12.40
C THR A 301 -21.70 -4.35 -11.56
N GLU A 302 -22.56 -5.14 -12.20
CA GLU A 302 -23.61 -5.90 -11.49
C GLU A 302 -23.00 -6.95 -10.55
N GLU A 303 -22.01 -7.72 -11.02
CA GLU A 303 -21.34 -8.74 -10.20
C GLU A 303 -20.68 -8.14 -8.95
N LEU A 304 -20.06 -6.96 -9.09
CA LEU A 304 -19.41 -6.28 -7.98
C LEU A 304 -20.44 -5.73 -6.99
N GLN A 305 -21.54 -5.14 -7.48
CA GLN A 305 -22.64 -4.65 -6.63
C GLN A 305 -23.27 -5.80 -5.83
N ASP A 306 -23.53 -6.93 -6.47
CA ASP A 306 -24.06 -8.14 -5.82
C ASP A 306 -23.08 -8.68 -4.76
N LEU A 307 -21.78 -8.70 -5.06
CA LEU A 307 -20.75 -9.10 -4.10
C LEU A 307 -20.73 -8.17 -2.88
N VAL A 308 -20.72 -6.87 -3.10
CA VAL A 308 -20.71 -5.87 -2.01
C VAL A 308 -21.96 -6.03 -1.15
N GLN A 309 -23.15 -6.08 -1.75
CA GLN A 309 -24.41 -6.23 -1.02
C GLN A 309 -24.44 -7.53 -0.19
N ARG A 310 -23.97 -8.64 -0.76
CA ARG A 310 -23.92 -9.92 -0.08
C ARG A 310 -22.96 -9.91 1.11
N GLU A 311 -21.76 -9.33 0.95
CA GLU A 311 -20.76 -9.33 2.01
C GLU A 311 -21.07 -8.28 3.10
N THR A 312 -21.59 -7.10 2.75
CA THR A 312 -22.04 -6.12 3.76
C THR A 312 -23.22 -6.66 4.56
N GLY A 313 -24.19 -7.32 3.91
CA GLY A 313 -25.31 -7.95 4.61
C GLY A 313 -24.88 -9.05 5.58
N LYS A 314 -23.83 -9.82 5.28
CA LYS A 314 -23.24 -10.80 6.22
C LYS A 314 -22.58 -10.14 7.42
N LEU A 315 -21.98 -8.96 7.23
CA LEU A 315 -21.34 -8.21 8.32
C LEU A 315 -22.37 -7.56 9.24
N ASP A 316 -23.54 -7.17 8.72
CA ASP A 316 -24.66 -6.66 9.52
C ASP A 316 -25.36 -7.76 10.34
N GLY A 317 -25.38 -9.00 9.84
CA GLY A 317 -26.00 -10.14 10.52
C GLY A 317 -25.11 -10.88 11.54
N ARG A 318 -23.85 -10.46 11.71
CA ARG A 318 -22.99 -10.95 12.80
C ARG A 318 -23.09 -9.94 13.93
N ASP A 319 -23.87 -10.24 14.96
CA ASP A 319 -23.81 -9.51 16.22
C ASP A 319 -22.34 -9.47 16.68
N ILE A 320 -21.80 -8.24 16.81
CA ILE A 320 -20.42 -7.93 17.22
C ILE A 320 -20.24 -8.22 18.71
#